data_AF-A0A959QRB6-F1
#
_entry.id   AF-A0A959QRB6-F1
#
_cell.length_a   1.000
_cell.length_b   1.000
_cell.length_c   1.000
_cell.angle_alpha   90.00
_cell.angle_beta   90.00
_cell.angle_gamma   90.00
#
_symmetry.space_group_name_H-M   'P 1'
#
loop_
_entity.id
_entity.type
_entity.pdbx_description
1 polymer ?
#
loop_
_entity_poly.entity_id
_entity_poly.type
_entity_poly.pdbx_seq_one_letter_code
_entity_poly.pdbx_strand_id
1 'polypeptide(L)'
;VLQEAFVKIWNNIDKFDPAKGRLYTWMLNLCRNTAIDKLRSKGEIMKGKIRTGDDIVYNEQNDLSTEQKTDTIGLRNVVAGMKPEYQSIVELAYFKGFTLDEISKSLDVPLGTVKTRMRKAMSILREHYNIN
;
A
#
# COMPACT_ATOMS: atom_id res chain seq x y z
N VAL A 1 -15.42 -5.20 -2.78
CA VAL A 1 -14.13 -5.55 -2.15
C VAL A 1 -14.15 -6.95 -1.54
N LEU A 2 -14.97 -7.27 -0.53
CA LEU A 2 -14.94 -8.59 0.11
C LEU A 2 -15.22 -9.74 -0.87
N GLN A 3 -16.33 -9.68 -1.61
CA GLN A 3 -16.69 -10.70 -2.60
C GLN A 3 -15.64 -10.80 -3.73
N GLU A 4 -15.20 -9.67 -4.28
CA GLU A 4 -14.14 -9.60 -5.30
C GLU A 4 -12.83 -10.24 -4.79
N ALA A 5 -12.48 -10.04 -3.52
CA ALA A 5 -11.29 -10.64 -2.92
C ALA A 5 -11.42 -12.16 -2.78
N PHE A 6 -12.57 -12.69 -2.34
CA PHE A 6 -12.80 -14.13 -2.27
C PHE A 6 -12.78 -14.80 -3.65
N VAL A 7 -13.35 -14.17 -4.68
CA VAL A 7 -13.27 -14.67 -6.06
C VAL A 7 -11.82 -14.71 -6.54
N LYS A 8 -11.03 -13.65 -6.28
CA LYS A 8 -9.59 -13.63 -6.60
C LYS A 8 -8.82 -14.73 -5.86
N ILE A 9 -9.13 -14.96 -4.58
CA ILE A 9 -8.52 -16.04 -3.77
C ILE A 9 -8.82 -17.40 -4.41
N TRP A 10 -10.09 -17.67 -4.72
CA TRP A 10 -10.52 -18.91 -5.34
C TRP A 10 -9.80 -19.16 -6.67
N ASN A 11 -9.76 -18.15 -7.55
CA ASN A 11 -9.15 -18.25 -8.87
C ASN A 11 -7.62 -18.34 -8.88
N ASN A 12 -6.95 -18.10 -7.74
CA ASN A 12 -5.49 -18.14 -7.64
C ASN A 12 -5.00 -19.13 -6.58
N ILE A 13 -5.87 -19.98 -6.04
CA ILE A 13 -5.52 -20.89 -4.94
C ILE A 13 -4.43 -21.90 -5.34
N ASP A 14 -4.37 -22.24 -6.62
CA ASP A 14 -3.33 -23.05 -7.27
C ASP A 14 -1.93 -22.42 -7.17
N LYS A 15 -1.85 -21.09 -7.00
CA LYS A 15 -0.59 -20.36 -6.82
C LYS A 15 -0.14 -20.29 -5.36
N PHE A 16 -0.95 -20.76 -4.42
CA PHE A 16 -0.54 -20.83 -3.02
C PHE A 16 0.54 -21.91 -2.86
N ASP A 17 1.64 -21.52 -2.22
CA ASP A 17 2.75 -22.41 -1.92
C ASP A 17 3.01 -22.39 -0.41
N PRO A 18 2.72 -23.48 0.32
CA PRO A 18 2.91 -23.55 1.76
C PRO A 18 4.37 -23.42 2.18
N ALA A 19 5.34 -23.67 1.28
CA ALA A 19 6.75 -23.44 1.57
C ALA A 19 7.12 -21.94 1.59
N LYS A 20 6.30 -21.08 0.99
CA LYS A 20 6.52 -19.62 0.92
C LYS A 20 5.80 -18.83 2.02
N GLY A 21 4.94 -19.47 2.81
CA GLY A 21 4.26 -18.84 3.94
C GLY A 21 2.90 -19.44 4.28
N ARG A 22 2.24 -18.85 5.29
CA ARG A 22 0.91 -19.28 5.74
C ARG A 22 -0.18 -18.86 4.75
N LEU A 23 -1.18 -19.72 4.55
CA LEU A 23 -2.34 -19.44 3.71
C LEU A 23 -3.04 -18.13 4.09
N TYR A 24 -3.21 -17.89 5.39
CA TYR A 24 -3.80 -16.65 5.90
C TYR A 24 -3.06 -15.40 5.42
N THR A 25 -1.72 -15.40 5.46
CA THR A 25 -0.89 -14.28 5.00
C THR A 25 -1.02 -14.06 3.50
N TRP A 26 -1.07 -15.14 2.72
CA TRP A 26 -1.28 -15.06 1.28
C TRP A 26 -2.65 -14.47 0.92
N MET A 27 -3.72 -14.94 1.57
CA MET A 27 -5.07 -14.39 1.40
C MET A 27 -5.15 -12.91 1.82
N LEU A 28 -4.51 -12.55 2.94
CA LEU A 28 -4.48 -11.17 3.43
C LEU A 28 -3.84 -10.22 2.40
N ASN A 29 -2.79 -10.65 1.71
CA ASN A 29 -2.16 -9.88 0.64
C ASN A 29 -3.10 -9.69 -0.55
N LEU A 30 -3.84 -10.73 -0.97
CA LEU A 30 -4.84 -10.62 -2.04
C LEU A 30 -5.97 -9.66 -1.66
N CYS A 31 -6.46 -9.73 -0.43
CA CYS A 31 -7.47 -8.81 0.09
C CYS A 31 -6.96 -7.36 0.10
N ARG A 32 -5.75 -7.14 0.61
CA ARG A 32 -5.11 -5.82 0.65
C ARG A 32 -4.96 -5.23 -0.75
N ASN A 33 -4.41 -6.00 -1.69
CA ASN A 33 -4.24 -5.54 -3.07
C ASN A 33 -5.59 -5.19 -3.70
N THR A 34 -6.61 -6.03 -3.51
CA THR A 34 -7.96 -5.77 -4.04
C THR A 34 -8.60 -4.52 -3.43
N ALA A 35 -8.36 -4.25 -2.14
CA ALA A 35 -8.83 -3.03 -1.49
C ALA A 35 -8.12 -1.79 -2.07
N ILE A 36 -6.80 -1.86 -2.25
CA ILE A 36 -6.00 -0.77 -2.84
C ILE A 36 -6.43 -0.50 -4.28
N ASP A 37 -6.58 -1.53 -5.11
CA ASP A 37 -7.04 -1.40 -6.50
C ASP A 37 -8.40 -0.67 -6.57
N LYS A 38 -9.32 -1.01 -5.66
CA LYS A 38 -10.64 -0.38 -5.59
C LYS A 38 -10.56 1.09 -5.16
N LEU A 39 -9.66 1.42 -4.24
CA LEU A 39 -9.43 2.81 -3.83
C LEU A 39 -8.81 3.64 -4.96
N ARG A 40 -7.81 3.09 -5.68
CA ARG A 40 -7.17 3.75 -6.83
C ARG A 40 -8.17 4.03 -7.95
N SER A 41 -8.93 3.02 -8.36
CA SER A 41 -9.95 3.17 -9.41
C SER A 41 -11.03 4.21 -9.06
N LYS A 42 -11.49 4.28 -7.80
CA LYS A 42 -12.40 5.34 -7.36
C LYS A 42 -11.76 6.73 -7.44
N GLY A 43 -10.50 6.87 -7.03
CA GLY A 43 -9.76 8.14 -7.13
C GLY A 43 -9.55 8.60 -8.58
N GLU A 44 -9.30 7.67 -9.50
CA GLU A 44 -9.16 7.95 -10.94
C GLU A 44 -10.50 8.36 -11.57
N ILE A 45 -11.61 7.70 -11.23
CA ILE A 45 -12.95 8.07 -11.69
C ILE A 45 -13.33 9.48 -11.20
N MET A 46 -13.00 9.84 -9.96
CA MET A 46 -13.28 11.18 -9.41
C MET A 46 -12.44 12.26 -10.12
N LYS A 47 -11.16 12.00 -10.39
CA LYS A 47 -10.30 12.90 -11.18
C LYS A 47 -10.76 13.03 -12.64
N GLY A 48 -11.30 11.96 -13.22
CA GLY A 48 -11.88 11.95 -14.56
C GLY A 48 -13.13 12.83 -14.65
N LYS A 49 -14.07 12.72 -13.69
CA LYS A 49 -15.29 13.55 -13.64
C LYS A 49 -15.02 15.05 -13.46
N ILE A 50 -13.97 15.43 -12.72
CA ILE A 50 -13.56 16.83 -12.57
C ILE A 50 -13.09 17.43 -13.90
N ARG A 51 -12.59 16.62 -14.84
CA ARG A 51 -12.08 17.09 -16.15
C ARG A 51 -13.17 17.22 -17.22
N THR A 52 -14.40 16.78 -16.97
CA THR A 52 -15.48 16.74 -17.97
C THR A 52 -16.68 17.65 -17.65
N GLY A 53 -16.62 18.46 -16.60
CA GLY A 53 -17.68 19.41 -16.26
C GLY A 53 -17.14 20.82 -16.14
N ASP A 54 -17.27 21.61 -17.20
CA ASP A 54 -17.47 23.06 -17.05
C ASP A 54 -18.82 23.22 -16.34
N ASP A 55 -18.78 23.38 -15.01
CA ASP A 55 -19.75 24.17 -14.27
C ASP A 55 -19.18 24.49 -12.88
N ILE A 56 -19.07 25.79 -12.64
CA ILE A 56 -18.61 26.39 -11.39
C ILE A 56 -19.67 26.12 -10.32
N VAL A 57 -19.32 25.35 -9.30
CA VAL A 57 -19.91 25.49 -7.96
C VAL A 57 -18.79 25.46 -6.93
N TYR A 58 -18.37 26.65 -6.51
CA TYR A 58 -17.74 26.83 -5.21
C TYR A 58 -18.80 26.58 -4.14
N ASN A 59 -18.71 25.47 -3.42
CA ASN A 59 -18.98 25.45 -1.98
C ASN A 59 -18.49 24.14 -1.34
N GLU A 60 -17.62 24.36 -0.36
CA GLU A 60 -17.45 23.69 0.93
C GLU A 60 -17.60 22.17 1.05
N GLN A 61 -16.66 21.61 1.81
CA GLN A 61 -16.66 20.26 2.40
C GLN A 61 -16.43 19.12 1.40
N ASN A 62 -15.14 18.86 1.17
CA ASN A 62 -14.70 17.47 1.18
C ASN A 62 -13.30 17.39 1.79
N ASP A 63 -13.30 17.37 3.12
CA ASP A 63 -12.37 16.63 3.99
C ASP A 63 -12.34 15.11 3.65
N LEU A 64 -12.38 14.76 2.35
CA LEU A 64 -12.13 13.41 1.85
C LEU A 64 -10.64 13.16 1.63
N SER A 65 -9.78 14.13 1.95
CA SER A 65 -8.50 13.80 2.58
C SER A 65 -8.78 13.28 4.00
N THR A 66 -9.50 12.17 4.08
CA THR A 66 -9.12 11.12 5.01
C THR A 66 -7.75 10.60 4.54
N GLU A 67 -6.72 11.47 4.56
CA GLU A 67 -5.46 11.06 5.15
C GLU A 67 -5.87 10.66 6.56
N GLN A 68 -6.30 9.40 6.64
CA GLN A 68 -6.61 8.71 7.86
C GLN A 68 -5.45 9.09 8.76
N LYS A 69 -5.72 9.90 9.79
CA LYS A 69 -4.75 10.28 10.83
C LYS A 69 -4.46 9.01 11.62
N THR A 70 -3.87 8.04 10.95
CA THR A 70 -3.45 6.72 11.42
C THR A 70 -2.01 6.80 11.93
N ASP A 71 -1.43 8.01 11.98
CA ASP A 71 -0.14 8.26 12.59
C ASP A 71 -0.25 8.35 14.12
N THR A 72 -1.16 7.56 14.70
CA THR A 72 -1.42 7.47 16.15
C THR A 72 -0.22 6.94 16.93
N ILE A 73 0.76 6.35 16.24
CA ILE A 73 1.94 5.71 16.83
C ILE A 73 3.24 6.40 16.38
N GLY A 74 3.17 7.58 15.75
CA GLY A 74 4.34 8.31 15.26
C GLY A 74 5.16 7.55 14.21
N LEU A 75 4.54 6.59 13.52
CA LEU A 75 5.20 5.72 12.54
C LEU A 75 5.87 6.56 11.45
N ARG A 76 5.24 7.66 11.04
CA ARG A 76 5.79 8.55 10.01
C ARG A 76 7.08 9.21 10.45
N ASN A 77 7.19 9.58 11.73
CA ASN A 77 8.42 10.14 12.30
C ASN A 77 9.56 9.11 12.33
N VAL A 78 9.25 7.87 12.72
CA VAL A 78 10.24 6.78 12.70
C VAL A 78 10.72 6.49 11.28
N VAL A 79 9.80 6.47 10.32
CA VAL A 79 10.11 6.26 8.89
C VAL A 79 10.95 7.41 8.33
N ALA A 80 10.68 8.66 8.74
CA ALA A 80 11.47 9.83 8.33
C ALA A 80 12.92 9.79 8.87
N GLY A 81 13.17 9.10 9.97
CA GLY A 81 14.52 8.90 10.52
C GLY A 81 15.33 7.78 9.86
N MET A 82 14.74 7.02 8.93
CA MET A 82 15.44 5.92 8.26
C MET A 82 16.34 6.42 7.13
N LYS A 83 17.25 5.56 6.66
CA LYS A 83 17.97 5.80 5.42
C LYS A 83 16.99 5.99 4.26
N PRO A 84 17.26 6.90 3.29
CA PRO A 84 16.34 7.22 2.20
C PRO A 84 15.85 5.99 1.43
N GLU A 85 16.74 5.02 1.21
CA GLU A 85 16.41 3.78 0.50
C GLU A 85 15.40 2.86 1.21
N TYR A 86 15.25 2.97 2.53
CA TYR A 86 14.24 2.24 3.31
C TYR A 86 12.98 3.07 3.45
N GLN A 87 13.14 4.38 3.70
CA GLN A 87 12.05 5.33 3.77
C GLN A 87 11.19 5.26 2.50
N SER A 88 11.79 5.43 1.31
CA SER A 88 11.04 5.42 0.05
C SER A 88 10.27 4.12 -0.18
N ILE A 89 10.82 2.98 0.25
CA ILE A 89 10.14 1.68 0.10
C ILE A 89 8.93 1.58 1.03
N VAL A 90 9.09 1.97 2.30
CA VAL A 90 7.97 1.94 3.27
C VAL A 90 6.89 2.92 2.82
N GLU A 91 7.27 4.11 2.37
CA GLU A 91 6.31 5.11 1.90
C GLU A 91 5.51 4.62 0.71
N LEU A 92 6.17 4.09 -0.32
CA LEU A 92 5.48 3.60 -1.50
C LEU A 92 4.57 2.41 -1.15
N ALA A 93 5.04 1.45 -0.35
CA ALA A 93 4.29 0.24 -0.05
C ALA A 93 3.11 0.46 0.90
N TYR A 94 3.31 1.24 1.96
CA TYR A 94 2.33 1.36 3.05
C TYR A 94 1.50 2.63 2.97
N PHE A 95 2.08 3.77 2.56
CA PHE A 95 1.32 5.02 2.43
C PHE A 95 0.74 5.22 1.04
N LYS A 96 1.42 4.78 -0.03
CA LYS A 96 0.91 4.91 -1.40
C LYS A 96 0.34 3.61 -2.00
N GLY A 97 0.41 2.50 -1.25
CA GLY A 97 -0.18 1.22 -1.61
C GLY A 97 0.46 0.51 -2.81
N PHE A 98 1.71 0.84 -3.16
CA PHE A 98 2.40 0.21 -4.28
C PHE A 98 2.74 -1.25 -3.96
N THR A 99 2.62 -2.14 -4.94
CA THR A 99 3.16 -3.49 -4.85
C THR A 99 4.70 -3.45 -4.96
N LEU A 100 5.40 -4.50 -4.50
CA LEU A 100 6.86 -4.54 -4.61
C LEU A 100 7.35 -4.50 -6.06
N ASP A 101 6.55 -5.00 -7.01
CA ASP A 101 6.84 -4.91 -8.45
C ASP A 101 6.65 -3.48 -8.99
N GLU A 102 5.58 -2.79 -8.57
CA GLU A 102 5.37 -1.39 -8.90
C GLU A 102 6.48 -0.49 -8.32
N ILE A 103 6.96 -0.79 -7.11
CA ILE A 103 8.10 -0.09 -6.49
C ILE A 103 9.38 -0.32 -7.28
N SER A 104 9.63 -1.56 -7.71
CA SER A 104 10.79 -1.91 -8.54
C SER A 104 10.83 -1.07 -9.82
N LYS A 105 9.68 -0.94 -10.48
CA LYS A 105 9.53 -0.10 -11.68
C LYS A 105 9.63 1.40 -11.37
N SER A 106 9.01 1.86 -10.29
CA SER A 106 8.99 3.29 -9.92
C SER A 106 10.33 3.83 -9.49
N LEU A 107 11.18 3.00 -8.87
CA LEU A 107 12.49 3.39 -8.35
C LEU A 107 13.65 2.96 -9.26
N ASP A 108 13.36 2.31 -10.38
CA ASP A 108 14.33 1.71 -11.30
C ASP A 108 15.40 0.85 -10.58
N VAL A 109 14.93 -0.04 -9.70
CA VAL A 109 15.80 -0.97 -8.96
C VAL A 109 15.29 -2.40 -9.06
N PRO A 110 16.16 -3.42 -9.05
CA PRO A 110 15.74 -4.82 -9.15
C PRO A 110 14.77 -5.24 -8.04
N LEU A 111 13.77 -6.07 -8.36
CA LEU A 111 12.79 -6.60 -7.40
C LEU A 111 13.46 -7.30 -6.19
N GLY A 112 14.59 -7.97 -6.40
CA GLY A 112 15.39 -8.57 -5.32
C GLY A 112 15.93 -7.54 -4.34
N THR A 113 16.36 -6.37 -4.84
CA THR A 113 16.82 -5.23 -4.04
C THR A 113 15.65 -4.63 -3.25
N VAL A 114 14.49 -4.45 -3.89
CA VAL A 114 13.26 -3.97 -3.23
C VAL A 114 12.88 -4.88 -2.07
N LYS A 115 12.79 -6.21 -2.31
CA LYS A 115 12.48 -7.20 -1.27
C LYS A 115 13.48 -7.16 -0.12
N THR A 116 14.76 -7.02 -0.44
CA THR A 116 15.83 -6.97 0.57
C THR A 116 15.73 -5.71 1.43
N ARG A 117 15.58 -4.55 0.81
CA ARG A 117 15.42 -3.27 1.50
C ARG A 117 14.13 -3.23 2.33
N MET A 118 13.01 -3.75 1.80
CA MET A 118 11.75 -3.89 2.54
C MET A 118 11.94 -4.72 3.82
N ARG A 119 12.59 -5.88 3.71
CA ARG A 119 12.87 -6.75 4.87
C ARG A 119 13.72 -6.04 5.92
N LYS A 120 14.72 -5.27 5.51
CA LYS A 120 15.55 -4.44 6.42
C LYS A 120 14.74 -3.33 7.08
N ALA A 121 13.92 -2.60 6.30
CA ALA A 121 13.04 -1.55 6.83
C ALA A 121 12.07 -2.10 7.89
N MET A 122 11.44 -3.25 7.64
CA MET A 122 10.57 -3.92 8.61
C MET A 122 11.30 -4.38 9.86
N SER A 123 12.57 -4.80 9.74
CA SER A 123 13.41 -5.14 10.90
C SER A 123 13.66 -3.92 11.78
N ILE A 124 14.02 -2.78 11.18
CA ILE A 124 14.26 -1.51 11.90
C ILE A 124 12.99 -1.06 12.63
N LEU A 125 11.84 -1.09 11.93
CA LEU A 125 10.55 -0.76 12.56
C LEU A 125 10.23 -1.67 13.74
N ARG A 126 10.43 -2.99 13.58
CA ARG A 126 10.18 -3.95 14.66
C ARG A 126 11.08 -3.69 15.85
N GLU A 127 12.36 -3.40 15.63
CA GLU A 127 13.30 -3.08 16.70
C GLU A 127 12.87 -1.83 17.47
N HIS A 128 12.51 -0.76 16.76
CA HIS A 128 12.05 0.49 17.37
C HIS A 128 10.80 0.32 18.25
N TYR A 129 9.87 -0.57 17.88
CA TYR A 129 8.64 -0.82 18.64
C TYR A 129 8.72 -1.99 19.63
N ASN A 130 9.73 -2.87 19.54
CA ASN A 130 9.98 -3.92 20.54
C ASN A 130 10.81 -3.40 21.75
N ILE A 131 11.44 -2.23 21.62
CA ILE A 131 12.29 -1.62 22.66
C ILE A 131 11.48 -0.64 23.56
N ASN A 132 10.20 -0.39 23.26
CA ASN A 132 9.25 0.28 24.15
C ASN A 132 8.28 -0.73 24.77
#